data_AF-A0A485AYF6-F1
#
_entry.id   AF-A0A485AYF6-F1
#
_cell.length_a   1.000
_cell.length_b   1.000
_cell.length_c   1.000
_cell.angle_alpha   90.00
_cell.angle_beta   90.00
_cell.angle_gamma   90.00
#
_symmetry.space_group_name_H-M   'P 1'
#
loop_
_entity.id
_entity.type
_entity.pdbx_description
1 polymer ?
#
loop_
_entity_poly.entity_id
_entity_poly.type
_entity_poly.pdbx_seq_one_letter_code
_entity_poly.pdbx_strand_id
1 'polypeptide(L)'
;MLPNGKGKQRSTKNGTAKEIQQWCLALLSNGEIDLKSHADSVRKSTYAGQEMRVINIPADNCEFACFLSIFTGKANGALFADLLDKAVRENHGTAFNAWLDHLTINYDTIKEGLARF
;
A
#
# COMPACT_ATOMS: atom_id res chain seq x y z
N MET A 1 8.36 -12.56 0.96
CA MET A 1 7.48 -11.63 0.19
C MET A 1 7.41 -10.32 0.96
N LEU A 2 7.28 -9.18 0.27
CA LEU A 2 7.19 -7.86 0.90
C LEU A 2 6.12 -7.79 2.03
N PRO A 3 4.91 -8.37 1.88
CA PRO A 3 3.91 -8.37 2.96
C PRO A 3 4.30 -9.16 4.21
N ASN A 4 5.33 -10.03 4.15
CA ASN A 4 5.70 -10.89 5.28
C ASN A 4 6.68 -10.23 6.25
N GLY A 5 7.12 -8.99 5.98
CA GLY A 5 7.96 -8.23 6.89
C GLY A 5 9.37 -8.80 7.12
N LYS A 6 9.81 -9.78 6.33
CA LYS A 6 11.07 -10.50 6.55
C LYS A 6 11.79 -10.81 5.24
N GLY A 7 13.10 -10.56 5.26
CA GLY A 7 14.04 -10.94 4.20
C GLY A 7 14.25 -12.46 4.15
N LYS A 8 14.81 -12.92 3.03
CA LYS A 8 15.29 -14.30 2.91
C LYS A 8 16.57 -14.45 3.73
N GLN A 9 16.64 -15.44 4.62
CA GLN A 9 17.85 -15.76 5.37
C GLN A 9 18.98 -16.15 4.40
N ARG A 10 20.19 -15.63 4.67
CA ARG A 10 21.39 -15.89 3.89
C ARG A 10 22.55 -16.18 4.83
N SER A 11 23.52 -16.97 4.37
CA SER A 11 24.76 -17.18 5.12
C SER A 11 25.74 -16.03 4.90
N THR A 12 26.59 -15.78 5.88
CA THR A 12 27.77 -14.93 5.76
C THR A 12 28.88 -15.65 4.98
N LYS A 13 29.95 -14.93 4.61
CA LYS A 13 31.12 -15.53 3.96
C LYS A 13 31.78 -16.64 4.81
N ASN A 14 31.58 -16.60 6.12
CA ASN A 14 32.15 -17.57 7.07
C ASN A 14 31.15 -18.69 7.43
N GLY A 15 30.05 -18.84 6.68
CA GLY A 15 29.08 -19.93 6.88
C GLY A 15 28.10 -19.73 8.03
N THR A 16 28.22 -18.67 8.82
CA THR A 16 27.24 -18.33 9.87
C THR A 16 25.96 -17.74 9.27
N ALA A 17 24.83 -17.86 9.96
CA ALA A 17 23.59 -17.22 9.52
C ALA A 17 23.72 -15.68 9.64
N LYS A 18 23.44 -14.95 8.54
CA LYS A 18 23.33 -13.49 8.58
C LYS A 18 21.99 -13.09 9.21
N GLU A 19 21.99 -11.97 9.93
CA GLU A 19 20.78 -11.36 10.47
C GLU A 19 19.74 -11.11 9.37
N ILE A 20 18.49 -11.46 9.66
CA ILE A 20 17.36 -11.30 8.74
C ILE A 20 16.86 -9.88 8.84
N GLN A 21 16.86 -9.17 7.71
CA GLN A 21 16.23 -7.86 7.60
C GLN A 21 14.72 -7.97 7.86
N GLN A 22 14.19 -7.11 8.72
CA GLN A 22 12.77 -7.06 9.07
C GLN A 22 12.18 -5.70 8.73
N TRP A 23 10.89 -5.65 8.39
CA TRP A 23 10.19 -4.42 8.06
C TRP A 23 8.69 -4.53 8.39
N CYS A 24 8.05 -3.38 8.61
CA CYS A 24 6.61 -3.23 8.70
C CYS A 24 6.24 -2.00 7.89
N LEU A 25 5.55 -2.19 6.76
CA LEU A 25 5.20 -1.12 5.85
C LEU A 25 3.91 -1.45 5.12
N ALA A 26 3.12 -0.41 4.83
CA ALA A 26 2.09 -0.47 3.81
C ALA A 26 2.78 -0.36 2.44
N LEU A 27 2.36 -1.20 1.49
CA LEU A 27 2.81 -1.12 0.11
C LEU A 27 1.61 -0.79 -0.78
N LEU A 28 1.85 0.07 -1.77
CA LEU A 28 0.90 0.37 -2.82
C LEU A 28 1.56 0.01 -4.16
N SER A 29 0.82 -0.66 -5.02
CA SER A 29 1.23 -1.01 -6.37
C SER A 29 0.11 -0.62 -7.32
N ASN A 30 0.46 -0.15 -8.51
CA ASN A 30 -0.47 0.20 -9.58
C ASN A 30 -0.47 -0.86 -10.71
N GLY A 31 -0.30 -2.14 -10.34
CA GLY A 31 -0.24 -3.22 -11.32
C GLY A 31 -1.58 -3.40 -12.05
N GLU A 32 -1.51 -3.60 -13.37
CA GLU A 32 -2.68 -3.90 -14.22
C GLU A 32 -3.27 -5.30 -13.96
N ILE A 33 -2.49 -6.19 -13.35
CA ILE A 33 -2.85 -7.58 -13.12
C ILE A 33 -2.78 -7.86 -11.62
N ASP A 34 -3.83 -8.47 -11.08
CA ASP A 34 -3.86 -8.88 -9.68
C ASP A 34 -2.87 -10.01 -9.38
N LEU A 35 -2.56 -10.22 -8.10
CA LEU A 35 -1.57 -11.20 -7.65
C LEU A 35 -1.91 -12.63 -8.10
N LYS A 36 -3.20 -12.97 -8.15
CA LYS A 36 -3.69 -14.30 -8.51
C LYS A 36 -3.51 -14.56 -10.00
N SER A 37 -4.00 -13.64 -10.83
CA SER A 37 -3.87 -13.66 -12.28
C SER A 37 -2.40 -13.67 -12.70
N HIS A 38 -1.53 -12.94 -11.97
CA HIS A 38 -0.10 -12.99 -12.21
C HIS A 38 0.51 -14.37 -11.87
N ALA A 39 0.11 -15.00 -10.76
CA ALA A 39 0.56 -16.35 -10.42
C ALA A 39 0.05 -17.40 -11.42
N ASP A 40 -1.20 -17.30 -11.84
CA ASP A 40 -1.83 -18.18 -12.83
C ASP A 40 -1.11 -18.12 -14.19
N SER A 41 -0.59 -16.94 -14.57
CA SER A 41 0.19 -16.76 -15.81
C SER A 41 1.44 -17.66 -15.89
N VAL A 42 1.99 -18.03 -14.74
CA VAL A 42 3.13 -18.96 -14.61
C VAL A 42 2.69 -20.33 -14.06
N ARG A 43 1.40 -20.65 -14.13
CA ARG A 43 0.77 -21.88 -13.63
C ARG A 43 1.07 -22.17 -12.16
N LYS A 44 1.14 -21.12 -11.34
CA LYS A 44 1.28 -21.21 -9.89
C LYS A 44 0.02 -20.70 -9.23
N SER A 45 -0.32 -21.28 -8.08
CA SER A 45 -1.40 -20.75 -7.24
C SER A 45 -0.86 -19.84 -6.14
N THR A 46 -1.67 -18.86 -5.78
CA THR A 46 -1.55 -18.06 -4.57
C THR A 46 -2.22 -18.78 -3.40
N TYR A 47 -1.66 -18.64 -2.20
CA TYR A 47 -2.35 -19.08 -0.99
C TYR A 47 -3.32 -18.00 -0.53
N ALA A 48 -4.45 -18.39 0.06
CA ALA A 48 -5.45 -17.45 0.58
C ALA A 48 -4.84 -16.40 1.54
N GLY A 49 -3.89 -16.80 2.39
CA GLY A 49 -3.18 -15.88 3.28
C GLY A 49 -2.26 -14.86 2.59
N GLN A 50 -1.88 -15.09 1.32
CA GLN A 50 -1.15 -14.11 0.51
C GLN A 50 -2.11 -13.09 -0.09
N GLU A 51 -3.27 -13.53 -0.57
CA GLU A 51 -4.30 -12.67 -1.14
C GLU A 51 -4.91 -11.74 -0.07
N MET A 52 -5.13 -12.22 1.15
CA MET A 52 -5.67 -11.39 2.24
C MET A 52 -4.76 -10.22 2.66
N ARG A 53 -3.47 -10.25 2.32
CA ARG A 53 -2.50 -9.19 2.66
C ARG A 53 -2.32 -8.15 1.55
N VAL A 54 -2.96 -8.36 0.39
CA VAL A 54 -2.89 -7.46 -0.76
C VAL A 54 -4.31 -7.17 -1.21
N ILE A 55 -4.80 -5.98 -0.86
CA ILE A 55 -6.13 -5.55 -1.25
C ILE A 55 -6.03 -4.94 -2.65
N ASN A 56 -6.79 -5.48 -3.60
CA ASN A 56 -6.91 -4.91 -4.94
C ASN A 56 -8.00 -3.85 -4.91
N ILE A 57 -7.66 -2.63 -5.34
CA ILE A 57 -8.60 -1.52 -5.45
C ILE A 57 -8.81 -1.26 -6.95
N PRO A 58 -10.01 -1.53 -7.51
CA PRO A 58 -10.28 -1.23 -8.91
C PRO A 58 -10.27 0.28 -9.13
N ALA A 59 -9.58 0.72 -10.19
CA ALA A 59 -9.47 2.13 -10.52
C ALA A 59 -10.69 2.64 -11.33
N ASP A 60 -11.37 1.74 -12.03
CA ASP A 60 -12.51 1.98 -12.92
C ASP A 60 -13.81 1.39 -12.38
N ASN A 61 -14.93 1.85 -12.92
CA ASN A 61 -16.26 1.23 -12.81
C ASN A 61 -16.78 0.97 -11.38
N CYS A 62 -16.39 1.80 -10.39
CA CYS A 62 -17.00 1.80 -9.05
C CYS A 62 -17.57 3.18 -8.68
N GLU A 63 -18.59 3.18 -7.83
CA GLU A 63 -19.32 4.38 -7.38
C GLU A 63 -18.38 5.44 -6.76
N PHE A 64 -17.28 4.99 -6.15
CA PHE A 64 -16.24 5.83 -5.55
C PHE A 64 -14.91 5.77 -6.29
N ALA A 65 -14.91 5.48 -7.59
CA ALA A 65 -13.67 5.43 -8.37
C ALA A 65 -12.92 6.76 -8.29
N CYS A 66 -11.60 6.66 -8.11
CA CYS A 66 -10.72 7.79 -7.82
C CYS A 66 -10.80 8.90 -8.90
N PHE A 67 -11.10 8.52 -10.14
CA PHE A 67 -11.19 9.42 -11.29
C PHE A 67 -12.61 9.86 -11.64
N LEU A 68 -13.65 9.30 -10.99
CA LEU A 68 -15.06 9.55 -11.30
C LEU A 68 -15.79 10.32 -10.20
N SER A 69 -15.51 9.99 -8.92
CA SER A 69 -16.32 10.45 -7.78
C SER A 69 -15.71 11.64 -7.01
N ILE A 70 -14.38 11.74 -6.99
CA ILE A 70 -13.65 12.70 -6.15
C ILE A 70 -13.67 14.12 -6.77
N PHE A 71 -14.07 14.25 -8.05
CA PHE A 71 -14.16 15.53 -8.75
C PHE A 71 -15.60 15.91 -9.09
N THR A 72 -16.19 16.80 -8.29
CA THR A 72 -17.46 17.47 -8.60
C THR A 72 -17.21 18.57 -9.62
N GLY A 73 -16.95 18.19 -10.87
CA GLY A 73 -16.84 19.18 -11.95
C GLY A 73 -16.08 18.69 -13.17
N LYS A 74 -16.85 18.32 -14.21
CA LYS A 74 -16.58 18.35 -15.67
C LYS A 74 -15.17 18.10 -16.25
N ALA A 75 -14.19 17.66 -15.47
CA ALA A 75 -12.83 17.37 -15.93
C ALA A 75 -12.71 15.89 -16.32
N ASN A 76 -12.13 15.63 -17.49
CA ASN A 76 -11.71 14.30 -17.91
C ASN A 76 -10.68 13.75 -16.89
N GLY A 77 -10.76 12.47 -16.55
CA GLY A 77 -9.83 11.80 -15.63
C GLY A 77 -8.35 11.98 -15.98
N ALA A 78 -8.01 12.13 -17.27
CA ALA A 78 -6.64 12.45 -17.70
C ALA A 78 -6.15 13.81 -17.16
N LEU A 79 -6.98 14.85 -17.27
CA LEU A 79 -6.63 16.19 -16.78
C LEU A 79 -6.51 16.20 -15.25
N PHE A 80 -7.32 15.39 -14.55
CA PHE A 80 -7.18 15.21 -13.12
C PHE A 80 -5.84 14.54 -12.75
N ALA A 81 -5.44 13.49 -13.47
CA ALA A 81 -4.16 12.82 -13.24
C ALA A 81 -2.98 13.80 -13.41
N ASP A 82 -3.00 14.62 -14.46
CA ASP A 82 -1.96 15.63 -14.72
C ASP A 82 -1.89 16.70 -13.63
N LEU A 83 -3.05 17.20 -13.18
CA LEU A 83 -3.13 18.17 -12.09
C LEU A 83 -2.66 17.57 -10.76
N LEU A 84 -3.02 16.31 -10.49
CA LEU A 84 -2.61 15.61 -9.29
C LEU A 84 -1.09 15.37 -9.27
N ASP A 85 -0.49 14.92 -10.38
CA ASP A 85 0.97 14.75 -10.48
C ASP A 85 1.70 16.06 -10.23
N LYS A 86 1.23 17.16 -10.85
CA LYS A 86 1.81 18.49 -10.60
C LYS A 86 1.70 18.89 -9.11
N ALA A 87 0.51 18.76 -8.53
CA ALA A 87 0.26 19.15 -7.14
C ALA A 87 1.11 18.33 -6.15
N VAL A 88 1.24 17.02 -6.35
CA VAL A 88 2.02 16.13 -5.48
C VAL A 88 3.52 16.42 -5.57
N ARG A 89 4.04 16.74 -6.76
CA ARG A 89 5.44 17.14 -6.90
C ARG A 89 5.77 18.41 -6.12
N GLU A 90 4.86 19.39 -6.14
CA GLU A 90 5.01 20.64 -5.41
C GLU A 90 4.71 20.49 -3.91
N ASN A 91 3.84 19.55 -3.53
CA ASN A 91 3.32 19.39 -2.17
C ASN A 91 3.34 17.92 -1.74
N HIS A 92 4.42 17.49 -1.08
CA HIS A 92 4.57 16.15 -0.53
C HIS A 92 5.17 16.16 0.89
N GLY A 93 5.00 15.07 1.62
CA GLY A 93 5.55 14.89 2.98
C GLY A 93 4.78 15.59 4.11
N THR A 94 3.68 16.29 3.81
CA THR A 94 2.91 17.06 4.79
C THR A 94 1.94 16.19 5.59
N ALA A 95 1.13 15.37 4.91
CA ALA A 95 0.05 14.60 5.54
C ALA A 95 0.55 13.61 6.61
N PHE A 96 1.65 12.90 6.35
CA PHE A 96 2.20 11.92 7.28
C PHE A 96 2.73 12.56 8.56
N ASN A 97 3.39 13.71 8.46
CA ASN A 97 3.90 14.44 9.63
C ASN A 97 2.74 14.93 10.51
N ALA A 98 1.72 15.54 9.92
CA ALA A 98 0.52 15.96 10.66
C ALA A 98 -0.20 14.77 11.32
N TRP A 99 -0.25 13.62 10.64
CA TRP A 99 -0.81 12.40 11.21
C TRP A 99 0.04 11.86 12.37
N LEU A 100 1.37 11.92 12.28
CA LEU A 100 2.28 11.50 13.35
C LEU A 100 2.12 12.37 14.59
N ASP A 101 2.01 13.69 14.42
CA ASP A 101 1.74 14.62 15.52
C ASP A 101 0.41 14.26 16.19
N HIS A 102 -0.65 14.07 15.40
CA HIS A 102 -1.94 13.64 15.92
C HIS A 102 -1.88 12.30 16.66
N LEU A 103 -1.16 11.31 16.11
CA LEU A 103 -1.05 9.98 16.67
C LEU A 103 -0.28 9.98 17.99
N THR A 104 0.80 10.77 18.08
CA THR A 104 1.61 10.86 19.30
C THR A 104 0.89 11.62 20.42
N ILE A 105 0.13 12.67 20.10
CA ILE A 105 -0.67 13.41 21.09
C ILE A 105 -1.82 12.55 21.64
N ASN A 106 -2.49 11.78 20.78
CA ASN A 106 -3.70 11.02 21.12
C ASN A 106 -3.44 9.51 21.28
N TYR A 107 -2.20 9.11 21.57
CA TYR A 107 -1.76 7.72 21.49
C TYR A 107 -2.63 6.75 22.29
N ASP A 108 -2.90 7.05 23.57
CA ASP A 108 -3.66 6.16 24.45
C ASP A 108 -5.11 5.98 23.97
N THR A 109 -5.77 7.07 23.59
CA THR A 109 -7.15 7.04 23.07
C THR A 109 -7.24 6.25 21.77
N ILE A 110 -6.29 6.46 20.85
CA ILE A 110 -6.26 5.72 19.57
C ILE A 110 -6.00 4.22 19.83
N LYS A 111 -5.07 3.90 20.74
CA LYS A 111 -4.74 2.53 21.11
C LYS A 111 -5.94 1.79 21.71
N GLU A 112 -6.67 2.43 22.62
CA GLU A 112 -7.90 1.87 23.20
C GLU A 112 -9.00 1.67 22.15
N GLY A 113 -9.14 2.61 21.22
CA GLY A 113 -10.09 2.50 20.10
C GLY A 113 -9.79 1.33 19.19
N LEU A 114 -8.50 1.10 18.86
CA LEU A 114 -8.06 -0.02 18.04
C LEU A 114 -8.30 -1.38 18.69
N ALA A 115 -8.19 -1.49 20.01
CA ALA A 115 -8.44 -2.73 20.74
C ALA A 115 -9.91 -3.18 20.76
N ARG A 116 -10.83 -2.32 20.30
CA ARG A 116 -12.27 -2.60 20.24
C ARG A 116 -12.73 -3.13 18.87
N PHE A 117 -11.83 -3.21 17.89
CA PHE A 117 -12.04 -3.86 16.59
C PHE A 117 -11.40 -5.25 16.59
#